data_AF-A0A061IXA9-F1
#
_entry.id   AF-A0A061IXA9-F1
#
_cell.length_a   1.000
_cell.length_b   1.000
_cell.length_c   1.000
_cell.angle_alpha   90.00
_cell.angle_beta   90.00
_cell.angle_gamma   90.00
#
_symmetry.space_group_name_H-M   'P 1'
#
loop_
_entity.id
_entity.type
_entity.pdbx_description
1 polymer ?
#
loop_
_entity_poly.entity_id
_entity_poly.type
_entity_poly.pdbx_seq_one_letter_code
_entity_poly.pdbx_strand_id
1 'polypeptide(L)'
;MIGYAVPQSAEDVIEVARSLAVKGERVEAVYAAHERLEEDLANLPVMIAESIKPTSSCLNPWVGVSATLESLCHEVELCLQLFSMGVSIQRYKALRTVAALYDQQKSSADRLRGFFLIISASFTVDDTVTPMPAVILRKFAHVIRPFDAGQAAEWLNVGIHSMLDAARSSQVPASCPPSGKLSSLSVFAGKGEAAAQFKAKGAATSLLVFMLTLLIKCRAEAGEPTMEVHARESELREFLEDDVLKSLMKFEDVCATTMKEKKQHIQARMERRSATKRVTPAPKAEHVDSKDTRAGAGGYAAAYLQRLRRNLEHLWDSEWGRYPARIVMVIAGVIVLLLLTRLLVSLVARGTRSLKRTPYGAKKRLTL
;
A
#
# COMPACT_ATOMS: atom_id res chain seq x y z
N MET A 1 8.95 -45.83 8.62
CA MET A 1 8.29 -45.18 7.46
C MET A 1 8.02 -43.75 7.87
N ILE A 2 8.97 -42.85 7.60
CA ILE A 2 8.79 -41.42 7.85
C ILE A 2 8.02 -40.91 6.64
N GLY A 3 6.75 -40.57 6.82
CA GLY A 3 5.94 -39.96 5.78
C GLY A 3 6.52 -38.58 5.49
N TYR A 4 7.15 -38.41 4.34
CA TYR A 4 7.48 -37.09 3.83
C TYR A 4 6.15 -36.36 3.59
N ALA A 5 5.88 -35.33 4.40
CA ALA A 5 4.85 -34.37 4.08
C ALA A 5 5.23 -33.77 2.73
N VAL A 6 4.36 -33.96 1.73
CA VAL A 6 4.51 -33.30 0.44
C VAL A 6 4.48 -31.80 0.73
N PRO A 7 5.54 -31.03 0.38
CA PRO A 7 5.50 -29.58 0.56
C PRO A 7 4.30 -29.06 -0.23
N GLN A 8 3.36 -28.41 0.47
CA GLN A 8 2.25 -27.74 -0.19
C GLN A 8 2.82 -26.69 -1.11
N SER A 9 2.36 -26.64 -2.36
CA SER A 9 2.86 -25.63 -3.29
C SER A 9 2.46 -24.23 -2.79
N ALA A 10 3.28 -23.22 -3.06
CA ALA A 10 2.96 -21.83 -2.71
C ALA A 10 1.60 -21.40 -3.28
N GLU A 11 1.22 -21.94 -4.45
CA GLU A 11 -0.09 -21.72 -5.07
C GLU A 11 -1.24 -22.31 -4.23
N ASP A 12 -1.11 -23.53 -3.73
CA ASP A 12 -2.12 -24.18 -2.89
C ASP A 12 -2.40 -23.36 -1.62
N VAL A 13 -1.36 -22.83 -0.98
CA VAL A 13 -1.49 -22.05 0.26
C VAL A 13 -2.13 -20.69 0.01
N ILE A 14 -1.79 -20.03 -1.11
CA ILE A 14 -2.42 -18.79 -1.53
C ILE A 14 -3.90 -19.01 -1.81
N GLU A 15 -4.26 -20.11 -2.48
CA GLU A 15 -5.65 -20.46 -2.74
C GLU A 15 -6.42 -20.79 -1.47
N VAL A 16 -5.81 -21.52 -0.54
CA VAL A 16 -6.40 -21.81 0.78
C VAL A 16 -6.66 -20.52 1.55
N ALA A 17 -5.66 -19.66 1.72
CA ALA A 17 -5.82 -18.39 2.44
C ALA A 17 -6.85 -17.46 1.77
N ARG A 18 -6.87 -17.40 0.43
CA ARG A 18 -7.88 -16.64 -0.32
C ARG A 18 -9.28 -17.24 -0.13
N SER A 19 -9.41 -18.56 -0.18
CA SER A 19 -10.67 -19.28 0.04
C SER A 19 -11.22 -19.01 1.44
N LEU A 20 -10.38 -19.11 2.47
CA LEU A 20 -10.73 -18.77 3.86
C LEU A 20 -11.16 -17.31 3.98
N ALA A 21 -10.42 -16.38 3.35
CA ALA A 21 -10.79 -14.97 3.35
C ALA A 21 -12.15 -14.70 2.68
N VAL A 22 -12.46 -15.39 1.58
CA VAL A 22 -13.76 -15.30 0.89
C VAL A 22 -14.89 -15.91 1.73
N LYS A 23 -14.62 -17.00 2.47
CA LYS A 23 -15.56 -17.63 3.40
C LYS A 23 -15.84 -16.82 4.65
N GLY A 24 -15.10 -15.74 4.90
CA GLY A 24 -15.22 -14.89 6.08
C GLY A 24 -14.33 -15.32 7.26
N GLU A 25 -13.52 -16.36 7.09
CA GLU A 25 -12.57 -16.91 8.06
C GLU A 25 -11.24 -16.15 8.02
N ARG A 26 -11.31 -14.81 8.15
CA ARG A 26 -10.15 -13.92 7.97
C ARG A 26 -9.01 -14.24 8.93
N VAL A 27 -9.32 -14.55 10.18
CA VAL A 27 -8.31 -14.82 11.20
C VAL A 27 -7.49 -16.04 10.81
N GLU A 28 -8.13 -17.12 10.38
CA GLU A 28 -7.47 -18.34 9.92
C GLU A 28 -6.68 -18.09 8.63
N ALA A 29 -7.22 -17.31 7.69
CA ALA A 29 -6.50 -16.90 6.49
C ALA A 29 -5.19 -16.16 6.82
N VAL A 30 -5.20 -15.27 7.83
CA VAL A 30 -4.00 -14.57 8.29
C VAL A 30 -3.00 -15.54 8.87
N TYR A 31 -3.42 -16.42 9.79
CA TYR A 31 -2.48 -17.36 10.39
C TYR A 31 -1.90 -18.32 9.35
N ALA A 32 -2.69 -18.86 8.43
CA ALA A 32 -2.20 -19.73 7.37
C ALA A 32 -1.15 -19.04 6.47
N ALA A 33 -1.40 -17.78 6.07
CA ALA A 33 -0.45 -17.01 5.27
C ALA A 33 0.85 -16.74 6.03
N HIS A 34 0.76 -16.38 7.31
CA HIS A 34 1.91 -16.05 8.14
C HIS A 34 2.71 -17.29 8.58
N GLU A 35 2.08 -18.45 8.77
CA GLU A 35 2.78 -19.70 9.08
C GLU A 35 3.71 -20.10 7.94
N ARG A 36 3.19 -20.06 6.71
CA ARG A 36 3.99 -20.38 5.52
C ARG A 36 5.13 -19.39 5.32
N LEU A 37 4.85 -18.09 5.48
CA LEU A 37 5.88 -17.05 5.42
C LEU A 37 7.00 -17.30 6.44
N GLU A 38 6.68 -17.64 7.69
CA GLU A 38 7.71 -17.89 8.71
C GLU A 38 8.54 -19.14 8.42
N GLU A 39 7.94 -20.17 7.81
CA GLU A 39 8.66 -21.34 7.34
C GLU A 39 9.70 -20.99 6.26
N ASP A 40 9.30 -20.25 5.22
CA ASP A 40 10.21 -19.86 4.14
C ASP A 40 11.27 -18.85 4.60
N LEU A 41 10.92 -17.94 5.52
CA LEU A 41 11.90 -17.03 6.14
C LEU A 41 12.93 -17.78 6.99
N ALA A 42 12.54 -18.86 7.69
CA ALA A 42 13.47 -19.68 8.45
C ALA A 42 14.38 -20.54 7.55
N ASN A 43 13.86 -20.99 6.40
CA ASN A 43 14.60 -21.82 5.45
C ASN A 43 15.60 -21.03 4.60
N LEU A 44 15.29 -19.77 4.23
CA LEU A 44 16.11 -18.98 3.32
C LEU A 44 17.58 -18.83 3.77
N PRO A 45 17.91 -18.44 5.02
CA PRO A 45 19.29 -18.35 5.49
C PRO A 45 20.06 -19.66 5.35
N VAL A 46 19.41 -20.79 5.67
CA VAL A 46 20.01 -22.13 5.59
C VAL A 46 20.33 -22.48 4.15
N MET A 47 19.38 -22.26 3.23
CA MET A 47 19.60 -22.51 1.81
C MET A 47 20.72 -21.64 1.24
N ILE A 48 20.76 -20.35 1.57
CA ILE A 48 21.84 -19.44 1.14
C ILE A 48 23.20 -19.96 1.66
N ALA A 49 23.29 -20.31 2.95
CA ALA A 49 24.53 -20.81 3.54
C ALA A 49 25.01 -22.13 2.89
N GLU A 50 24.08 -23.02 2.53
CA GLU A 50 24.39 -24.27 1.84
C GLU A 50 24.83 -24.03 0.39
N SER A 51 24.17 -23.12 -0.34
CA SER A 51 24.51 -22.81 -1.74
C SER A 51 25.87 -22.13 -1.91
N ILE A 52 26.37 -21.47 -0.87
CA ILE A 52 27.70 -20.84 -0.86
C ILE A 52 28.81 -21.88 -0.63
N LYS A 53 28.51 -23.03 -0.02
CA LYS A 53 29.49 -24.09 0.22
C LYS A 53 29.78 -24.84 -1.10
N PRO A 54 31.06 -25.09 -1.44
CA PRO A 54 31.40 -25.81 -2.66
C PRO A 54 31.01 -27.30 -2.52
N THR A 55 29.84 -27.68 -3.03
CA THR A 55 29.44 -29.08 -3.19
C THR A 55 29.87 -29.61 -4.56
N SER A 56 30.50 -30.78 -4.58
CA SER A 56 30.92 -31.53 -5.79
C SER A 56 29.75 -32.11 -6.62
N SER A 57 28.52 -31.66 -6.37
CA SER A 57 27.32 -32.22 -6.98
C SER A 57 27.02 -31.55 -8.32
N CYS A 58 26.51 -32.32 -9.29
CA CYS A 58 26.08 -31.83 -10.61
C CYS A 58 24.80 -30.98 -10.54
N LEU A 59 24.14 -30.89 -9.38
CA LEU A 59 22.92 -30.10 -9.20
C LEU A 59 23.25 -28.63 -9.01
N ASN A 60 22.50 -27.76 -9.69
CA ASN A 60 22.62 -26.31 -9.54
C ASN A 60 22.17 -25.89 -8.12
N PRO A 61 23.08 -25.42 -7.24
CA PRO A 61 22.76 -25.15 -5.84
C PRO A 61 21.81 -23.97 -5.64
N TRP A 62 21.55 -23.20 -6.70
CA TRP A 62 20.72 -22.00 -6.65
C TRP A 62 19.23 -22.25 -6.91
N VAL A 63 18.84 -23.46 -7.32
CA VAL A 63 17.44 -23.78 -7.66
C VAL A 63 16.51 -23.65 -6.45
N GLY A 64 16.93 -24.18 -5.29
CA GLY A 64 16.16 -24.07 -4.04
C GLY A 64 16.05 -22.62 -3.56
N VAL A 65 17.13 -21.85 -3.66
CA VAL A 65 17.14 -20.41 -3.33
C VAL A 65 16.18 -19.64 -4.24
N SER A 66 16.22 -19.88 -5.55
CA SER A 66 15.29 -19.26 -6.50
C SER A 66 13.83 -19.55 -6.16
N ALA A 67 13.48 -20.81 -5.91
CA ALA A 67 12.12 -21.20 -5.59
C ALA A 67 11.62 -20.56 -4.29
N THR A 68 12.47 -20.52 -3.26
CA THR A 68 12.15 -19.90 -1.96
C THR A 68 11.94 -18.39 -2.10
N LEU A 69 12.77 -17.70 -2.89
CA LEU A 69 12.62 -16.27 -3.13
C LEU A 69 11.34 -15.93 -3.90
N GLU A 70 10.95 -16.75 -4.87
CA GLU A 70 9.68 -16.60 -5.59
C GLU A 70 8.49 -16.82 -4.64
N SER A 71 8.55 -17.86 -3.80
CA SER A 71 7.54 -18.15 -2.78
C SER A 71 7.36 -16.97 -1.81
N LEU A 72 8.46 -16.47 -1.23
CA LEU A 72 8.48 -15.32 -0.33
C LEU A 72 7.84 -14.07 -0.95
N CYS A 73 8.05 -13.82 -2.25
CA CYS A 73 7.42 -12.67 -2.92
C CYS A 73 5.89 -12.75 -2.90
N HIS A 74 5.34 -13.95 -3.09
CA HIS A 74 3.89 -14.17 -3.08
C HIS A 74 3.32 -14.15 -1.66
N GLU A 75 4.01 -14.78 -0.70
CA GLU A 75 3.58 -14.88 0.69
C GLU A 75 3.58 -13.52 1.40
N VAL A 76 4.62 -12.71 1.18
CA VAL A 76 4.67 -11.33 1.68
C VAL A 76 3.54 -10.50 1.08
N GLU A 77 3.29 -10.63 -0.23
CA GLU A 77 2.16 -9.95 -0.86
C GLU A 77 0.83 -10.35 -0.23
N LEU A 78 0.61 -11.64 -0.01
CA LEU A 78 -0.61 -12.15 0.61
C LEU A 78 -0.79 -11.61 2.04
N CYS A 79 0.26 -11.63 2.86
CA CYS A 79 0.21 -11.08 4.22
C CYS A 79 -0.12 -9.58 4.21
N LEU A 80 0.50 -8.83 3.30
CA LEU A 80 0.21 -7.39 3.14
C LEU A 80 -1.21 -7.12 2.60
N GLN A 81 -1.77 -8.00 1.77
CA GLN A 81 -3.17 -7.90 1.30
C GLN A 81 -4.17 -8.22 2.42
N LEU A 82 -3.83 -9.16 3.30
CA LEU A 82 -4.64 -9.54 4.48
C LEU A 82 -4.47 -8.56 5.65
N PHE A 83 -3.50 -7.65 5.59
CA PHE A 83 -3.38 -6.57 6.56
C PHE A 83 -4.58 -5.62 6.50
N SER A 84 -5.11 -5.22 7.65
CA SER A 84 -6.14 -4.20 7.76
C SER A 84 -5.98 -3.41 9.05
N MET A 85 -6.10 -2.08 8.93
CA MET A 85 -5.91 -1.15 10.05
C MET A 85 -6.93 -1.33 11.19
N GLY A 86 -8.15 -1.76 10.86
CA GLY A 86 -9.26 -1.82 11.81
C GLY A 86 -9.49 -3.18 12.44
N VAL A 87 -8.72 -4.20 12.07
CA VAL A 87 -8.95 -5.57 12.53
C VAL A 87 -8.03 -5.88 13.71
N SER A 88 -8.66 -6.20 14.85
CA SER A 88 -7.97 -6.84 15.97
C SER A 88 -7.86 -8.33 15.69
N ILE A 89 -6.64 -8.86 15.77
CA ILE A 89 -6.37 -10.29 15.70
C ILE A 89 -5.95 -10.72 17.09
N GLN A 90 -6.75 -11.60 17.71
CA GLN A 90 -6.36 -12.23 18.96
C GLN A 90 -5.15 -13.12 18.70
N ARG A 91 -4.08 -12.91 19.47
CA ARG A 91 -2.86 -13.72 19.42
C ARG A 91 -3.18 -15.09 20.02
N TYR A 92 -3.18 -16.14 19.21
CA TYR A 92 -3.31 -17.52 19.70
C TYR A 92 -2.26 -18.49 19.13
N LYS A 93 -1.47 -18.08 18.13
CA LYS A 93 -0.22 -18.74 17.73
C LYS A 93 0.96 -17.78 17.90
N ALA A 94 2.12 -18.31 18.28
CA ALA A 94 3.32 -17.53 18.59
C ALA A 94 4.12 -17.10 17.34
N LEU A 95 3.44 -16.56 16.33
CA LEU A 95 4.06 -16.08 15.08
C LEU A 95 4.59 -14.66 15.25
N ARG A 96 5.89 -14.47 15.01
CA ARG A 96 6.59 -13.17 15.14
C ARG A 96 6.04 -12.14 14.15
N THR A 97 5.75 -12.58 12.94
CA THR A 97 5.21 -11.75 11.85
C THR A 97 3.81 -11.24 12.16
N VAL A 98 2.93 -12.09 12.71
CA VAL A 98 1.60 -11.67 13.19
C VAL A 98 1.74 -10.73 14.38
N ALA A 99 2.62 -11.05 15.33
CA ALA A 99 2.84 -10.23 16.50
C ALA A 99 3.28 -8.80 16.14
N ALA A 100 4.12 -8.64 15.12
CA ALA A 100 4.56 -7.33 14.61
C ALA A 100 3.48 -6.60 13.81
N LEU A 101 2.84 -7.27 12.85
CA LEU A 101 1.92 -6.61 11.90
C LEU A 101 0.58 -6.23 12.53
N TYR A 102 0.14 -6.94 13.58
CA TYR A 102 -1.14 -6.73 14.26
C TYR A 102 -1.01 -6.23 15.70
N ASP A 103 0.15 -5.66 16.07
CA ASP A 103 0.36 -5.03 17.37
C ASP A 103 -0.49 -3.76 17.52
N GLN A 104 -1.61 -3.85 18.24
CA GLN A 104 -2.54 -2.74 18.42
C GLN A 104 -1.96 -1.58 19.24
N GLN A 105 -0.83 -1.78 19.94
CA GLN A 105 -0.16 -0.73 20.69
C GLN A 105 0.65 0.21 19.78
N LYS A 106 0.93 -0.19 18.55
CA LYS A 106 1.76 0.54 17.59
C LYS A 106 0.93 1.23 16.52
N SER A 107 1.47 2.30 15.92
CA SER A 107 0.85 2.92 14.74
C SER A 107 0.91 1.97 13.53
N SER A 108 0.04 2.16 12.54
CA SER A 108 0.07 1.34 11.30
C SER A 108 1.43 1.39 10.61
N ALA A 109 2.10 2.55 10.61
CA ALA A 109 3.45 2.68 10.06
C ALA A 109 4.46 1.84 10.84
N ASP A 110 4.44 1.89 12.18
CA ASP A 110 5.37 1.12 13.02
C ASP A 110 5.15 -0.39 12.93
N ARG A 111 3.89 -0.83 12.76
CA ARG A 111 3.57 -2.25 12.49
C ARG A 111 4.18 -2.72 11.18
N LEU A 112 4.02 -1.93 10.12
CA LEU A 112 4.59 -2.23 8.80
C LEU A 112 6.12 -2.22 8.82
N ARG A 113 6.75 -1.25 9.50
CA ARG A 113 8.22 -1.24 9.70
C ARG A 113 8.68 -2.45 10.50
N GLY A 114 7.97 -2.81 11.58
CA GLY A 114 8.29 -4.01 12.37
C GLY A 114 8.19 -5.31 11.55
N PHE A 115 7.16 -5.43 10.72
CA PHE A 115 7.01 -6.58 9.81
C PHE A 115 8.11 -6.62 8.74
N PHE A 116 8.45 -5.46 8.15
CA PHE A 116 9.58 -5.32 7.21
C PHE A 116 10.91 -5.78 7.84
N LEU A 117 11.18 -5.38 9.08
CA LEU A 117 12.42 -5.73 9.79
C LEU A 117 12.57 -7.24 10.02
N ILE A 118 11.48 -7.95 10.29
CA ILE A 118 11.49 -9.41 10.43
C ILE A 118 11.90 -10.07 9.11
N ILE A 119 11.32 -9.62 7.99
CA ILE A 119 11.66 -10.15 6.67
C ILE A 119 13.11 -9.81 6.32
N SER A 120 13.54 -8.55 6.50
CA SER A 120 14.90 -8.13 6.16
C SER A 120 15.98 -8.89 6.93
N ALA A 121 15.71 -9.27 8.18
CA ALA A 121 16.65 -10.06 8.98
C ALA A 121 16.96 -11.43 8.33
N SER A 122 15.99 -12.01 7.61
CA SER A 122 16.15 -13.32 6.95
C SER A 122 17.02 -13.27 5.69
N PHE A 123 17.37 -12.08 5.22
CA PHE A 123 18.29 -11.87 4.09
C PHE A 123 19.74 -11.63 4.55
N THR A 124 20.02 -11.76 5.85
CA THR A 124 21.37 -11.60 6.40
C THR A 124 21.88 -12.95 6.90
N VAL A 125 23.03 -13.41 6.40
CA VAL A 125 23.66 -14.68 6.74
C VAL A 125 25.13 -14.44 7.04
N ASP A 126 25.60 -14.77 8.25
CA ASP A 126 27.01 -14.64 8.67
C ASP A 126 27.63 -13.29 8.26
N ASP A 127 27.00 -12.19 8.68
CA ASP A 127 27.35 -10.78 8.35
C ASP A 127 27.26 -10.39 6.86
N THR A 128 26.86 -11.31 5.99
CA THR A 128 26.61 -11.05 4.56
C THR A 128 25.16 -10.64 4.35
N VAL A 129 24.95 -9.39 3.95
CA VAL A 129 23.61 -8.86 3.62
C VAL A 129 23.30 -9.14 2.16
N THR A 130 22.31 -10.00 1.92
CA THR A 130 21.76 -10.25 0.59
C THR A 130 20.69 -9.18 0.28
N PRO A 131 20.68 -8.56 -0.91
CA PRO A 131 19.67 -7.59 -1.26
C PRO A 131 18.28 -8.24 -1.31
N MET A 132 17.28 -7.60 -0.71
CA MET A 132 15.90 -8.08 -0.75
C MET A 132 15.32 -7.97 -2.17
N PRO A 133 14.45 -8.90 -2.61
CA PRO A 133 13.77 -8.80 -3.89
C PRO A 133 13.08 -7.46 -4.11
N ALA A 134 13.30 -6.85 -5.27
CA ALA A 134 12.73 -5.54 -5.61
C ALA A 134 11.19 -5.53 -5.58
N VAL A 135 10.58 -6.68 -5.88
CA VAL A 135 9.12 -6.89 -5.80
C VAL A 135 8.62 -6.72 -4.37
N ILE A 136 9.33 -7.29 -3.38
CA ILE A 136 8.98 -7.17 -1.95
C ILE A 136 9.07 -5.71 -1.52
N LEU A 137 10.19 -5.04 -1.83
CA LEU A 137 10.38 -3.62 -1.50
C LEU A 137 9.28 -2.74 -2.09
N ARG A 138 8.89 -2.98 -3.35
CA ARG A 138 7.78 -2.27 -3.99
C ARG A 138 6.45 -2.48 -3.26
N LYS A 139 6.14 -3.72 -2.83
CA LYS A 139 4.88 -4.02 -2.12
C LYS A 139 4.83 -3.32 -0.76
N PHE A 140 5.94 -3.36 -0.02
CA PHE A 140 6.07 -2.63 1.24
C PHE A 140 5.90 -1.13 1.07
N ALA A 141 6.60 -0.53 0.11
CA ALA A 141 6.49 0.89 -0.20
C ALA A 141 5.05 1.28 -0.57
N HIS A 142 4.35 0.44 -1.35
CA HIS A 142 2.97 0.69 -1.72
C HIS A 142 2.03 0.74 -0.49
N VAL A 143 2.20 -0.18 0.45
CA VAL A 143 1.32 -0.30 1.62
C VAL A 143 1.64 0.74 2.70
N ILE A 144 2.90 1.11 2.88
CA ILE A 144 3.29 2.11 3.89
C ILE A 144 3.06 3.55 3.45
N ARG A 145 3.11 3.84 2.14
CA ARG A 145 3.00 5.19 1.56
C ARG A 145 1.89 6.07 2.17
N PRO A 146 0.65 5.59 2.42
CA PRO A 146 -0.39 6.42 3.03
C PRO A 146 -0.09 6.89 4.46
N PHE A 147 0.82 6.21 5.15
CA PHE A 147 1.21 6.49 6.54
C PHE A 147 2.57 7.17 6.63
N ASP A 148 3.50 6.77 5.78
CA ASP A 148 4.84 7.32 5.70
C ASP A 148 5.38 7.22 4.26
N ALA A 149 5.27 8.34 3.53
CA ALA A 149 5.77 8.45 2.17
C ALA A 149 7.31 8.54 2.11
N GLY A 150 7.96 9.06 3.17
CA GLY A 150 9.42 9.13 3.24
C GLY A 150 10.02 7.73 3.34
N GLN A 151 9.52 6.91 4.27
CA GLN A 151 9.96 5.52 4.40
C GLN A 151 9.69 4.69 3.12
N ALA A 152 8.55 4.91 2.47
CA ALA A 152 8.26 4.29 1.17
C ALA A 152 9.30 4.67 0.12
N ALA A 153 9.69 5.94 0.05
CA ALA A 153 10.72 6.43 -0.85
C ALA A 153 12.09 5.80 -0.57
N GLU A 154 12.48 5.67 0.70
CA GLU A 154 13.73 5.00 1.09
C GLU A 154 13.78 3.55 0.60
N TRP A 155 12.73 2.76 0.87
CA TRP A 155 12.69 1.35 0.45
C TRP A 155 12.70 1.18 -1.07
N LEU A 156 12.01 2.06 -1.80
CA LEU A 156 12.07 2.08 -3.27
C LEU A 156 13.45 2.42 -3.77
N ASN A 157 14.12 3.39 -3.15
CA ASN A 157 15.46 3.81 -3.52
C ASN A 157 16.46 2.66 -3.34
N VAL A 158 16.39 1.94 -2.21
CA VAL A 158 17.21 0.74 -1.96
C VAL A 158 16.99 -0.30 -3.05
N GLY A 159 15.73 -0.56 -3.43
CA GLY A 159 15.42 -1.56 -4.45
C GLY A 159 15.88 -1.16 -5.85
N ILE A 160 15.72 0.12 -6.22
CA ILE A 160 16.20 0.66 -7.51
C ILE A 160 17.72 0.53 -7.62
N HIS A 161 18.48 0.96 -6.60
CA HIS A 161 19.93 0.78 -6.60
C HIS A 161 20.31 -0.69 -6.72
N SER A 162 19.66 -1.56 -5.94
CA SER A 162 19.94 -3.00 -5.97
C SER A 162 19.69 -3.61 -7.36
N MET A 163 18.65 -3.15 -8.07
CA MET A 163 18.38 -3.56 -9.46
C MET A 163 19.48 -3.10 -10.43
N LEU A 164 19.92 -1.85 -10.32
CA LEU A 164 20.96 -1.29 -11.17
C LEU A 164 22.32 -1.98 -10.93
N ASP A 165 22.69 -2.18 -9.65
CA ASP A 165 23.93 -2.84 -9.26
C ASP A 165 23.95 -4.33 -9.65
N ALA A 166 22.84 -5.04 -9.45
CA ALA A 166 22.68 -6.41 -9.89
C ALA A 166 22.80 -6.55 -11.42
N ALA A 167 22.24 -5.60 -12.16
CA ALA A 167 22.31 -5.57 -13.61
C ALA A 167 23.74 -5.32 -14.11
N ARG A 168 24.47 -4.37 -13.52
CA ARG A 168 25.89 -4.11 -13.80
C ARG A 168 26.77 -5.32 -13.47
N SER A 169 26.56 -5.92 -12.31
CA SER A 169 27.33 -7.10 -11.86
C SER A 169 27.13 -8.31 -12.77
N SER A 170 25.97 -8.42 -13.41
CA SER A 170 25.69 -9.48 -14.39
C SER A 170 26.40 -9.30 -15.74
N GLN A 171 27.10 -8.17 -15.97
CA GLN A 171 27.91 -7.93 -17.18
C GLN A 171 29.32 -8.56 -17.09
N VAL A 172 29.73 -9.02 -15.91
CA VAL A 172 31.03 -9.67 -15.67
C VAL A 172 30.91 -11.16 -16.03
N PRO A 173 31.89 -11.77 -16.74
CA PRO A 173 31.82 -13.16 -17.24
C PRO A 173 31.57 -14.20 -16.13
N ALA A 174 31.20 -15.43 -16.54
CA ALA A 174 30.78 -16.57 -15.72
C ALA A 174 31.72 -16.99 -14.56
N SER A 175 32.87 -16.33 -14.42
CA SER A 175 33.78 -16.39 -13.26
C SER A 175 33.33 -15.51 -12.08
N CYS A 176 32.15 -14.90 -12.12
CA CYS A 176 31.61 -14.09 -11.02
C CYS A 176 31.69 -14.84 -9.68
N PRO A 177 32.16 -14.18 -8.61
CA PRO A 177 32.14 -14.76 -7.28
C PRO A 177 30.68 -15.11 -6.89
N PRO A 178 30.47 -16.14 -6.05
CA PRO A 178 29.14 -16.60 -5.61
C PRO A 178 28.22 -15.46 -5.13
N SER A 179 28.81 -14.42 -4.53
CA SER A 179 28.13 -13.21 -4.06
C SER A 179 27.41 -12.43 -5.18
N GLY A 180 28.02 -12.23 -6.35
CA GLY A 180 27.41 -11.48 -7.44
C GLY A 180 26.21 -12.21 -8.06
N LYS A 181 26.28 -13.54 -8.13
CA LYS A 181 25.18 -14.39 -8.60
C LYS A 181 24.01 -14.40 -7.62
N LEU A 182 24.28 -14.53 -6.32
CA LEU A 182 23.27 -14.45 -5.27
C LEU A 182 22.56 -13.08 -5.27
N SER A 183 23.29 -11.98 -5.39
CA SER A 183 22.69 -10.64 -5.46
C SER A 183 21.74 -10.49 -6.65
N SER A 184 22.16 -10.91 -7.85
CA SER A 184 21.30 -10.87 -9.04
C SER A 184 20.05 -11.76 -8.87
N LEU A 185 20.24 -12.97 -8.38
CA LEU A 185 19.17 -13.92 -8.16
C LEU A 185 18.17 -13.41 -7.11
N SER A 186 18.65 -12.82 -6.03
CA SER A 186 17.81 -12.28 -4.96
C SER A 186 17.00 -11.06 -5.42
N VAL A 187 17.65 -10.07 -6.03
CA VAL A 187 16.97 -8.85 -6.49
C VAL A 187 15.82 -9.15 -7.47
N PHE A 188 16.03 -10.13 -8.36
CA PHE A 188 15.06 -10.55 -9.36
C PHE A 188 14.22 -11.78 -8.93
N ALA A 189 14.13 -12.06 -7.63
CA ALA A 189 13.26 -13.09 -7.06
C ALA A 189 13.42 -14.49 -7.71
N GLY A 190 14.66 -14.93 -7.91
CA GLY A 190 14.95 -16.25 -8.46
C GLY A 190 14.88 -16.35 -9.99
N LYS A 191 14.41 -15.30 -10.69
CA LYS A 191 14.20 -15.31 -12.15
C LYS A 191 15.49 -14.94 -12.89
N GLY A 192 16.32 -15.93 -13.16
CA GLY A 192 17.57 -15.74 -13.92
C GLY A 192 17.36 -15.10 -15.30
N GLU A 193 16.24 -15.38 -15.95
CA GLU A 193 15.85 -14.74 -17.21
C GLU A 193 15.49 -13.27 -17.05
N ALA A 194 14.96 -12.85 -15.89
CA ALA A 194 14.60 -11.45 -15.65
C ALA A 194 15.84 -10.55 -15.60
N ALA A 195 16.97 -11.05 -15.08
CA ALA A 195 18.26 -10.35 -15.14
C ALA A 195 18.75 -10.19 -16.59
N ALA A 196 18.58 -11.22 -17.43
CA ALA A 196 18.91 -11.16 -18.85
C ALA A 196 17.95 -10.26 -19.65
N GLN A 197 16.65 -10.27 -19.33
CA GLN A 197 15.64 -9.41 -19.95
C GLN A 197 15.77 -7.94 -19.53
N PHE A 198 16.26 -7.66 -18.32
CA PHE A 198 16.61 -6.31 -17.91
C PHE A 198 17.71 -5.71 -18.81
N LYS A 199 18.65 -6.54 -19.30
CA LYS A 199 19.64 -6.13 -20.31
C LYS A 199 19.02 -5.87 -21.68
N ALA A 200 17.95 -6.58 -22.03
CA ALA A 200 17.30 -6.53 -23.34
C ALA A 200 16.09 -5.57 -23.41
N LYS A 201 15.93 -4.66 -22.43
CA LYS A 201 14.81 -3.71 -22.32
C LYS A 201 13.41 -4.36 -22.19
N GLY A 202 13.30 -5.52 -21.53
CA GLY A 202 12.07 -6.32 -21.35
C GLY A 202 11.38 -6.18 -19.96
N ALA A 203 10.50 -7.11 -19.57
CA ALA A 203 9.59 -7.01 -18.41
C ALA A 203 10.19 -6.54 -17.06
N ALA A 204 11.47 -6.76 -16.78
CA ALA A 204 12.13 -6.22 -15.60
C ALA A 204 12.31 -4.68 -15.64
N THR A 205 12.40 -4.06 -16.83
CA THR A 205 12.32 -2.59 -16.98
C THR A 205 10.95 -2.08 -16.57
N SER A 206 9.87 -2.84 -16.79
CA SER A 206 8.55 -2.45 -16.31
C SER A 206 8.52 -2.32 -14.78
N LEU A 207 9.15 -3.25 -14.04
CA LEU A 207 9.25 -3.16 -12.59
C LEU A 207 10.04 -1.93 -12.15
N LEU A 208 11.18 -1.65 -12.79
CA LEU A 208 11.98 -0.45 -12.52
C LEU A 208 11.18 0.82 -12.75
N VAL A 209 10.47 0.91 -13.88
CA VAL A 209 9.59 2.04 -14.22
C VAL A 209 8.47 2.20 -13.19
N PHE A 210 7.86 1.11 -12.73
CA PHE A 210 6.85 1.14 -11.66
C PHE A 210 7.44 1.66 -10.34
N MET A 211 8.65 1.21 -9.97
CA MET A 211 9.31 1.66 -8.75
C MET A 211 9.71 3.13 -8.84
N LEU A 212 10.28 3.59 -9.96
CA LEU A 212 10.61 5.00 -10.21
C LEU A 212 9.36 5.88 -10.16
N THR A 213 8.28 5.46 -10.82
CA THR A 213 6.99 6.17 -10.79
C THR A 213 6.45 6.29 -9.37
N LEU A 214 6.54 5.22 -8.58
CA LEU A 214 6.10 5.24 -7.19
C LEU A 214 7.03 6.09 -6.32
N LEU A 215 8.33 6.07 -6.56
CA LEU A 215 9.33 6.87 -5.83
C LEU A 215 9.07 8.36 -6.02
N ILE A 216 8.86 8.80 -7.27
CA ILE A 216 8.49 10.19 -7.61
C ILE A 216 7.25 10.61 -6.82
N LYS A 217 6.20 9.76 -6.81
CA LYS A 217 4.97 10.04 -6.05
C LYS A 217 5.23 10.14 -4.54
N CYS A 218 6.02 9.23 -3.97
CA CYS A 218 6.31 9.20 -2.55
C CYS A 218 7.10 10.45 -2.12
N ARG A 219 8.15 10.83 -2.86
CA ARG A 219 8.92 12.05 -2.58
C ARG A 219 8.07 13.31 -2.72
N ALA A 220 7.24 13.38 -3.75
CA ALA A 220 6.32 14.51 -3.93
C ALA A 220 5.34 14.63 -2.75
N GLU A 221 4.86 13.51 -2.21
CA GLU A 221 3.99 13.47 -1.02
C GLU A 221 4.73 13.83 0.28
N ALA A 222 5.98 13.40 0.42
CA ALA A 222 6.85 13.77 1.53
C ALA A 222 7.31 15.24 1.48
N GLY A 223 7.13 15.91 0.33
CA GLY A 223 7.62 17.29 0.10
C GLY A 223 9.14 17.36 -0.12
N GLU A 224 9.75 16.23 -0.49
CA GLU A 224 11.15 16.11 -0.81
C GLU A 224 11.44 16.52 -2.27
N PRO A 225 12.71 16.80 -2.61
CA PRO A 225 13.11 17.03 -3.99
C PRO A 225 12.76 15.84 -4.88
N THR A 226 11.90 16.09 -5.87
CA THR A 226 11.52 15.14 -6.90
C THR A 226 12.40 15.35 -8.13
N MET A 227 13.72 15.42 -8.02
CA MET A 227 14.61 15.56 -9.20
C MET A 227 15.39 14.26 -9.45
N GLU A 228 14.83 13.12 -9.04
CA GLU A 228 15.58 11.87 -8.94
C GLU A 228 15.87 11.26 -10.31
N VAL A 229 14.89 11.31 -11.23
CA VAL A 229 15.09 10.82 -12.59
C VAL A 229 16.03 11.74 -13.36
N HIS A 230 15.92 13.05 -13.17
CA HIS A 230 16.85 14.02 -13.75
C HIS A 230 18.27 13.83 -13.22
N ALA A 231 18.45 13.64 -11.91
CA ALA A 231 19.76 13.47 -11.29
C ALA A 231 20.48 12.19 -11.73
N ARG A 232 19.72 11.16 -12.09
CA ARG A 232 20.24 9.84 -12.49
C ARG A 232 20.03 9.53 -13.97
N GLU A 233 19.80 10.55 -14.80
CA GLU A 233 19.45 10.36 -16.21
C GLU A 233 20.49 9.50 -16.95
N SER A 234 21.78 9.78 -16.74
CA SER A 234 22.88 9.06 -17.39
C SER A 234 22.91 7.57 -17.02
N GLU A 235 22.71 7.26 -15.74
CA GLU A 235 22.64 5.90 -15.23
C GLU A 235 21.40 5.16 -15.74
N LEU A 236 20.23 5.80 -15.71
CA LEU A 236 18.98 5.18 -16.13
C LEU A 236 18.91 4.93 -17.64
N ARG A 237 19.60 5.74 -18.45
CA ARG A 237 19.67 5.59 -19.91
C ARG A 237 20.30 4.26 -20.35
N GLU A 238 21.13 3.65 -19.51
CA GLU A 238 21.70 2.32 -19.78
C GLU A 238 20.64 1.20 -19.73
N PHE A 239 19.54 1.42 -19.00
CA PHE A 239 18.55 0.38 -18.69
C PHE A 239 17.15 0.67 -19.24
N LEU A 240 16.84 1.93 -19.55
CA LEU A 240 15.54 2.38 -20.03
C LEU A 240 15.61 2.86 -21.48
N GLU A 241 14.47 2.81 -22.16
CA GLU A 241 14.32 3.48 -23.46
C GLU A 241 14.19 5.00 -23.28
N ASP A 242 14.68 5.75 -24.26
CA ASP A 242 14.73 7.23 -24.17
C ASP A 242 13.33 7.85 -24.06
N ASP A 243 12.31 7.24 -24.66
CA ASP A 243 10.93 7.68 -24.58
C ASP A 243 10.34 7.45 -23.17
N VAL A 244 10.64 6.30 -22.55
CA VAL A 244 10.28 5.99 -21.17
C VAL A 244 10.96 6.95 -20.21
N LEU A 245 12.25 7.22 -20.40
CA LEU A 245 13.01 8.16 -19.58
C LEU A 245 12.44 9.59 -19.67
N LYS A 246 12.17 10.08 -20.88
CA LYS A 246 11.50 11.37 -21.11
C LYS A 246 10.10 11.42 -20.48
N SER A 247 9.35 10.32 -20.55
CA SER A 247 8.03 10.23 -19.91
C SER A 247 8.13 10.33 -18.38
N LEU A 248 9.11 9.65 -17.77
CA LEU A 248 9.36 9.72 -16.33
C LEU A 248 9.80 11.12 -15.87
N MET A 249 10.67 11.80 -16.62
CA MET A 249 11.08 13.18 -16.32
C MET A 249 9.88 14.15 -16.39
N LYS A 250 9.04 14.04 -17.42
CA LYS A 250 7.80 14.84 -17.49
C LYS A 250 6.84 14.53 -16.33
N PHE A 251 6.72 13.25 -15.96
CA PHE A 251 5.87 12.83 -14.86
C PHE A 251 6.35 13.39 -13.52
N GLU A 252 7.67 13.47 -13.35
CA GLU A 252 8.34 14.06 -12.19
C GLU A 252 7.99 15.56 -12.05
N ASP A 253 8.07 16.33 -13.12
CA ASP A 253 7.66 17.75 -13.14
C ASP A 253 6.18 17.94 -12.79
N VAL A 254 5.30 17.10 -13.36
CA VAL A 254 3.86 17.14 -13.12
C VAL A 254 3.53 16.79 -11.65
N CYS A 255 4.23 15.83 -11.05
CA CYS A 255 4.02 15.50 -9.65
C CYS A 255 4.45 16.63 -8.71
N ALA A 256 5.61 17.24 -8.99
CA ALA A 256 6.14 18.36 -8.21
C ALA A 256 5.16 19.54 -8.18
N THR A 257 4.68 19.93 -9.37
CA THR A 257 3.71 21.02 -9.56
C THR A 257 2.38 20.71 -8.88
N THR A 258 1.80 19.53 -9.13
CA THR A 258 0.51 19.13 -8.54
C THR A 258 0.55 19.12 -7.00
N MET A 259 1.62 18.62 -6.40
CA MET A 259 1.74 18.60 -4.93
C MET A 259 1.98 19.99 -4.35
N LYS A 260 2.73 20.85 -5.04
CA LYS A 260 2.90 22.26 -4.66
C LYS A 260 1.55 22.99 -4.64
N GLU A 261 0.74 22.83 -5.69
CA GLU A 261 -0.61 23.40 -5.77
C GLU A 261 -1.52 22.85 -4.66
N LYS A 262 -1.49 21.53 -4.42
CA LYS A 262 -2.25 20.90 -3.34
C LYS A 262 -1.87 21.47 -1.97
N LYS A 263 -0.57 21.66 -1.71
CA LYS A 263 -0.07 22.25 -0.45
C LYS A 263 -0.52 23.71 -0.31
N GLN A 264 -0.42 24.50 -1.37
CA GLN A 264 -0.92 25.88 -1.40
C GLN A 264 -2.43 25.94 -1.14
N HIS A 265 -3.21 25.04 -1.73
CA HIS A 265 -4.65 25.00 -1.54
C HIS A 265 -5.04 24.62 -0.10
N ILE A 266 -4.35 23.65 0.49
CA ILE A 266 -4.54 23.27 1.90
C ILE A 266 -4.16 24.45 2.82
N GLN A 267 -3.04 25.11 2.56
CA GLN A 267 -2.59 26.25 3.34
C GLN A 267 -3.59 27.41 3.25
N ALA A 268 -4.04 27.79 2.05
CA ALA A 268 -5.06 28.82 1.86
C ALA A 268 -6.37 28.47 2.58
N ARG A 269 -6.75 27.18 2.62
CA ARG A 269 -7.93 26.72 3.36
C ARG A 269 -7.74 26.81 4.88
N MET A 270 -6.55 26.51 5.39
CA MET A 270 -6.22 26.67 6.81
C MET A 270 -6.18 28.16 7.21
N GLU A 271 -5.57 29.01 6.40
CA GLU A 271 -5.51 30.45 6.61
C GLU A 271 -6.92 31.06 6.66
N ARG A 272 -7.80 30.72 5.70
CA ARG A 272 -9.22 31.14 5.72
C ARG A 272 -9.92 30.74 7.01
N ARG A 273 -9.74 29.49 7.48
CA ARG A 273 -10.34 29.02 8.74
C ARG A 273 -9.80 29.78 9.96
N SER A 274 -8.50 30.11 9.96
CA SER A 274 -7.87 30.85 11.05
C SER A 274 -8.28 32.34 11.07
N ALA A 275 -8.45 32.96 9.89
CA ALA A 275 -8.93 34.32 9.74
C ALA A 275 -10.39 34.46 10.21
N THR A 276 -11.28 33.53 9.81
CA THR A 276 -12.66 33.51 10.32
C THR A 276 -12.72 33.37 11.84
N LYS A 277 -11.78 32.64 12.46
CA LYS A 277 -11.72 32.47 13.92
C LYS A 277 -11.19 33.71 14.67
N ARG A 278 -10.40 34.58 14.02
CA ARG A 278 -9.90 35.84 14.61
C ARG A 278 -10.85 37.02 14.44
N VAL A 279 -11.74 36.99 13.45
CA VAL A 279 -12.69 38.09 13.15
C VAL A 279 -13.94 38.05 14.02
N THR A 280 -14.07 37.11 14.96
CA THR A 280 -15.14 37.10 15.97
C THR A 280 -14.58 37.44 17.36
N PRO A 281 -14.28 38.71 17.68
CA PRO A 281 -14.24 39.12 19.07
C PRO A 281 -15.66 38.96 19.61
N ALA A 282 -15.84 38.17 20.67
CA ALA A 282 -17.12 38.09 21.37
C ALA A 282 -17.49 39.50 21.86
N PRO A 283 -18.55 40.13 21.35
CA PRO A 283 -19.00 41.38 21.92
C PRO A 283 -19.51 41.06 23.32
N LYS A 284 -18.93 41.70 24.34
CA LYS A 284 -19.55 41.78 25.66
C LYS A 284 -20.94 42.38 25.44
N ALA A 285 -21.97 41.61 25.76
CA ALA A 285 -23.35 42.03 25.62
C ALA A 285 -23.61 43.17 26.60
N GLU A 286 -23.61 44.41 26.10
CA GLU A 286 -24.37 45.49 26.69
C GLU A 286 -25.67 45.59 25.89
N HIS A 287 -26.74 45.30 26.59
CA HIS A 287 -28.08 45.14 26.04
C HIS A 287 -28.63 46.53 25.73
N VAL A 288 -28.56 46.94 24.46
CA VAL A 288 -29.37 48.05 23.94
C VAL A 288 -30.18 47.56 22.76
N ASP A 289 -31.49 47.62 22.97
CA ASP A 289 -32.54 47.28 22.04
C ASP A 289 -32.61 48.37 20.97
N SER A 290 -32.23 48.05 19.74
CA SER A 290 -32.51 48.88 18.56
C SER A 290 -32.72 48.01 17.34
N LYS A 291 -34.00 47.94 16.95
CA LYS A 291 -34.45 47.65 15.59
C LYS A 291 -33.65 48.51 14.62
N ASP A 292 -32.94 47.89 13.68
CA ASP A 292 -33.03 48.31 12.29
C ASP A 292 -32.56 47.24 11.30
N THR A 293 -33.34 47.15 10.24
CA THR A 293 -33.26 46.24 9.11
C THR A 293 -32.04 46.49 8.23
N ARG A 294 -31.24 45.45 7.95
CA ARG A 294 -30.47 45.38 6.69
C ARG A 294 -30.40 43.96 6.16
N ALA A 295 -31.14 43.72 5.09
CA ALA A 295 -31.07 42.49 4.31
C ALA A 295 -29.70 42.37 3.62
N GLY A 296 -29.03 41.25 3.84
CA GLY A 296 -27.83 40.83 3.13
C GLY A 296 -27.83 39.31 3.03
N ALA A 297 -27.80 38.79 1.81
CA ALA A 297 -28.05 37.39 1.42
C ALA A 297 -27.05 36.33 1.95
N GLY A 298 -26.26 36.63 2.98
CA GLY A 298 -25.47 35.66 3.77
C GLY A 298 -26.16 35.19 5.05
N GLY A 299 -27.30 35.79 5.43
CA GLY A 299 -27.99 35.52 6.69
C GLY A 299 -28.69 34.16 6.77
N TYR A 300 -29.09 33.55 5.65
CA TYR A 300 -29.84 32.30 5.67
C TYR A 300 -29.00 31.09 6.10
N ALA A 301 -27.75 30.98 5.64
CA ALA A 301 -26.88 29.87 6.03
C ALA A 301 -26.41 29.98 7.49
N ALA A 302 -26.10 31.19 7.94
CA ALA A 302 -25.73 31.46 9.32
C ALA A 302 -26.92 31.28 10.28
N ALA A 303 -28.11 31.79 9.93
CA ALA A 303 -29.33 31.60 10.71
C ALA A 303 -29.76 30.13 10.74
N TYR A 304 -29.59 29.38 9.64
CA TYR A 304 -29.87 27.95 9.58
C TYR A 304 -28.91 27.16 10.48
N LEU A 305 -27.60 27.43 10.41
CA LEU A 305 -26.60 26.79 11.27
C LEU A 305 -26.81 27.14 12.75
N GLN A 306 -27.23 28.37 13.07
CA GLN A 306 -27.51 28.79 14.44
C GLN A 306 -28.82 28.19 14.96
N ARG A 307 -29.83 27.96 14.10
CA ARG A 307 -31.04 27.19 14.43
C ARG A 307 -30.72 25.70 14.65
N LEU A 308 -29.90 25.11 13.78
CA LEU A 308 -29.44 23.73 13.93
C LEU A 308 -28.64 23.55 15.21
N ARG A 309 -27.78 24.51 15.54
CA ARG A 309 -26.99 24.49 16.77
C ARG A 309 -27.88 24.62 18.01
N ARG A 310 -28.88 25.51 18.02
CA ARG A 310 -29.87 25.57 19.12
C ARG A 310 -30.71 24.29 19.24
N ASN A 311 -31.12 23.72 18.11
CA ASN A 311 -31.89 22.47 18.12
C ASN A 311 -31.03 21.27 18.57
N LEU A 312 -29.73 21.28 18.27
CA LEU A 312 -28.77 20.27 18.75
C LEU A 312 -28.42 20.47 20.22
N GLU A 313 -28.33 21.71 20.71
CA GLU A 313 -28.12 22.02 22.13
C GLU A 313 -29.33 21.57 22.97
N HIS A 314 -30.57 21.69 22.46
CA HIS A 314 -31.75 21.09 23.10
C HIS A 314 -31.77 19.55 23.06
N LEU A 315 -31.17 18.95 22.03
CA LEU A 315 -30.93 17.50 21.96
C LEU A 315 -29.73 17.06 22.81
N TRP A 316 -29.00 18.00 23.44
CA TRP A 316 -27.85 17.71 24.32
C TRP A 316 -28.10 18.18 25.76
N ASP A 317 -29.36 18.36 26.14
CA ASP A 317 -29.71 18.61 27.53
C ASP A 317 -29.35 17.41 28.41
N SER A 318 -28.98 17.66 29.67
CA SER A 318 -28.55 16.67 30.66
C SER A 318 -29.61 15.57 30.98
N GLU A 319 -30.76 15.57 30.33
CA GLU A 319 -31.88 14.67 30.60
C GLU A 319 -31.81 13.32 29.84
N TRP A 320 -30.93 13.17 28.85
CA TRP A 320 -30.79 11.90 28.11
C TRP A 320 -30.33 10.72 28.98
N GLY A 321 -29.67 11.00 30.10
CA GLY A 321 -29.30 9.98 31.09
C GLY A 321 -30.47 9.39 31.87
N ARG A 322 -31.67 10.01 31.85
CA ARG A 322 -32.83 9.55 32.65
C ARG A 322 -33.77 8.59 31.92
N TYR A 323 -33.72 8.48 30.59
CA TYR A 323 -34.65 7.63 29.82
C TYR A 323 -33.97 6.89 28.65
N PRO A 324 -33.34 5.72 28.90
CA PRO A 324 -32.63 4.95 27.87
C PRO A 324 -33.55 4.49 26.72
N ALA A 325 -34.85 4.34 26.95
CA ALA A 325 -35.83 3.98 25.93
C ALA A 325 -35.93 5.02 24.78
N ARG A 326 -35.71 6.32 25.07
CA ARG A 326 -35.71 7.36 24.04
C ARG A 326 -34.47 7.28 23.15
N ILE A 327 -33.31 6.94 23.74
CA ILE A 327 -32.07 6.71 22.98
C ILE A 327 -32.25 5.53 22.02
N VAL A 328 -32.83 4.42 22.50
CA VAL A 328 -33.10 3.24 21.67
C VAL A 328 -34.06 3.57 20.52
N MET A 329 -35.11 4.35 20.76
CA MET A 329 -36.04 4.78 19.69
C MET A 329 -35.38 5.71 18.67
N VAL A 330 -34.51 6.61 19.09
CA VAL A 330 -33.75 7.48 18.16
C VAL A 330 -32.78 6.66 17.33
N ILE A 331 -32.06 5.72 17.94
CA ILE A 331 -31.15 4.80 17.22
C ILE A 331 -31.95 3.95 16.23
N ALA A 332 -33.09 3.39 16.64
CA ALA A 332 -33.97 2.62 15.76
C ALA A 332 -34.48 3.48 14.59
N GLY A 333 -34.89 4.73 14.85
CA GLY A 333 -35.30 5.68 13.80
C GLY A 333 -34.19 5.99 12.80
N VAL A 334 -32.95 6.19 13.29
CA VAL A 334 -31.77 6.41 12.43
C VAL A 334 -31.46 5.16 11.61
N ILE A 335 -31.57 3.96 12.19
CA ILE A 335 -31.38 2.69 11.45
C ILE A 335 -32.44 2.54 10.36
N VAL A 336 -33.71 2.81 10.64
CA VAL A 336 -34.79 2.77 9.65
C VAL A 336 -34.56 3.79 8.53
N LEU A 337 -34.11 5.00 8.86
CA LEU A 337 -33.76 6.03 7.87
C LEU A 337 -32.58 5.59 6.97
N LEU A 338 -31.56 4.96 7.56
CA LEU A 338 -30.42 4.41 6.81
C LEU A 338 -30.83 3.24 5.90
N LEU A 339 -31.79 2.42 6.33
CA LEU A 339 -32.34 1.35 5.50
C LEU A 339 -33.18 1.90 4.35
N LEU A 340 -34.01 2.92 4.58
CA LEU A 340 -34.81 3.58 3.55
C LEU A 340 -33.94 4.29 2.50
N THR A 341 -32.86 4.95 2.93
CA THR A 341 -31.90 5.59 2.00
C THR A 341 -31.15 4.56 1.16
N ARG A 342 -30.74 3.42 1.74
CA ARG A 342 -30.18 2.29 0.98
C ARG A 342 -31.17 1.70 -0.03
N LEU A 343 -32.43 1.58 0.35
CA LEU A 343 -33.51 1.12 -0.55
C LEU A 343 -33.69 2.07 -1.74
N LEU A 344 -33.73 3.39 -1.49
CA LEU A 344 -33.80 4.41 -2.53
C LEU A 344 -32.59 4.38 -3.47
N VAL A 345 -31.37 4.26 -2.93
CA VAL A 345 -30.15 4.15 -3.75
C VAL A 345 -30.17 2.87 -4.59
N SER A 346 -30.67 1.76 -4.05
CA SER A 346 -30.80 0.50 -4.78
C SER A 346 -31.83 0.55 -5.92
N LEU A 347 -32.94 1.28 -5.72
CA LEU A 347 -33.97 1.51 -6.72
C LEU A 347 -33.45 2.41 -7.85
N VAL A 348 -32.69 3.46 -7.52
CA VAL A 348 -32.03 4.34 -8.51
C VAL A 348 -30.95 3.58 -9.28
N ALA A 349 -30.18 2.71 -8.62
CA ALA A 349 -29.18 1.86 -9.27
C ALA A 349 -29.82 0.80 -10.21
N ARG A 350 -31.01 0.27 -9.86
CA ARG A 350 -31.78 -0.62 -10.74
C ARG A 350 -32.40 0.13 -11.92
N GLY A 351 -32.95 1.33 -11.71
CA GLY A 351 -33.50 2.17 -12.77
C GLY A 351 -32.45 2.61 -13.80
N THR A 352 -31.24 2.97 -13.34
CA THR A 352 -30.13 3.36 -14.22
C THR A 352 -29.50 2.20 -14.98
N ARG A 353 -29.56 0.95 -14.46
CA ARG A 353 -29.15 -0.25 -15.21
C ARG A 353 -30.15 -0.63 -16.30
N SER A 354 -31.44 -0.31 -16.13
CA SER A 354 -32.46 -0.54 -17.18
C SER A 354 -32.31 0.41 -18.37
N LEU A 355 -31.75 1.61 -18.17
CA LEU A 355 -31.59 2.63 -19.21
C LEU A 355 -30.29 2.51 -20.05
N LYS A 356 -29.36 1.62 -19.68
CA LYS A 356 -28.08 1.41 -20.39
C LYS A 356 -28.01 0.16 -21.27
N ARG A 357 -29.13 -0.56 -21.49
CA ARG A 357 -29.22 -1.61 -22.51
C ARG A 357 -30.08 -1.14 -23.67
N THR A 358 -29.46 -0.40 -24.59
CA THR A 358 -29.88 -0.37 -26.00
C THR A 358 -28.86 -1.17 -26.83
N PRO A 359 -29.32 -2.02 -27.78
CA PRO A 359 -28.45 -2.93 -28.52
C PRO A 359 -27.91 -2.23 -29.77
N TYR A 360 -26.58 -2.18 -29.93
CA TYR A 360 -25.96 -1.76 -31.19
C TYR A 360 -24.85 -2.73 -31.58
N GLY A 361 -25.06 -3.43 -32.70
CA GLY A 361 -24.02 -3.56 -33.71
C GLY A 361 -23.18 -4.83 -33.76
N ALA A 362 -23.79 -6.01 -33.86
CA ALA A 362 -23.12 -7.14 -34.51
C ALA A 362 -23.30 -7.00 -36.04
N LYS A 363 -22.26 -6.55 -36.75
CA LYS A 363 -22.18 -6.68 -38.21
C LYS A 363 -20.77 -7.06 -38.66
N LYS A 364 -20.74 -8.24 -39.29
CA LYS A 364 -19.93 -8.69 -40.43
C LYS A 364 -18.53 -9.27 -40.15
N ARG A 365 -18.53 -10.62 -40.21
CA ARG A 365 -17.53 -11.44 -40.90
C ARG A 365 -17.05 -10.79 -42.19
N LEU A 366 -15.75 -10.80 -42.42
CA LEU A 366 -15.17 -10.94 -43.75
C LEU A 366 -14.09 -12.03 -43.67
N THR A 367 -14.40 -13.13 -44.34
CA THR A 367 -13.45 -14.10 -44.89
C THR A 367 -12.90 -13.53 -46.19
N LEU A 368 -11.57 -13.44 -46.29
CA LEU A 368 -10.75 -14.11 -47.31
C LEU A 368 -9.27 -13.94 -46.93
#